data_AF-A0A3S9IBA2-F1
#
_entry.id   AF-A0A3S9IBA2-F1
#
_cell.length_a   1.000
_cell.length_b   1.000
_cell.length_c   1.000
_cell.angle_alpha   90.00
_cell.angle_beta   90.00
_cell.angle_gamma   90.00
#
_symmetry.space_group_name_H-M   'P 1'
#
loop_
_entity.id
_entity.type
_entity.pdbx_description
1 polymer ?
#
loop_
_entity_poly.entity_id
_entity_poly.type
_entity_poly.pdbx_seq_one_letter_code
_entity_poly.pdbx_strand_id
1 'polypeptide(L)'
;MRENTRAERAVGFLLGLVDEEIAVRVRARTGLPEPESPAQARGRVTRAWTWAQNLEASVALWILENDDPQLNAVLWRHIPTDAGLRRAIARGVPFTPGRIGPIPVDATLPGQEPEVPEAYVRHGLVGALREVGTWSDGRTAASMVLTRADWERVGAADRERPLPGYARWALSVRPDCPPWVRAGFGTHAKFTHRLRRAGVFDSPADYVASDGPALRVLEVLSLGRLLFPARLKEAEDALRPLVREHLGDREDAWAVLAQLAETFHGNAPELVVTAGAIA
;
A
#
# COMPACT_ATOMS: atom_id res chain seq x y z
N MET A 1 -4.91 28.70 11.20
CA MET A 1 -4.30 27.40 11.51
C MET A 1 -3.55 26.96 10.26
N ARG A 2 -2.22 26.83 10.32
CA ARG A 2 -1.35 26.49 9.18
C ARG A 2 -1.50 24.99 8.85
N GLU A 3 -1.55 24.62 7.58
CA GLU A 3 -1.47 23.21 7.18
C GLU A 3 -0.01 22.74 7.27
N ASN A 4 0.22 21.55 7.83
CA ASN A 4 1.56 21.01 8.01
C ASN A 4 2.20 20.65 6.66
N THR A 5 3.49 20.92 6.49
CA THR A 5 4.23 20.54 5.28
C THR A 5 4.36 19.01 5.16
N ARG A 6 4.86 18.52 4.02
CA ARG A 6 5.16 17.08 3.85
C ARG A 6 6.18 16.60 4.88
N ALA A 7 7.28 17.33 5.05
CA ALA A 7 8.32 16.99 6.01
C ALA A 7 7.82 17.04 7.46
N GLU A 8 7.07 18.09 7.83
CA GLU A 8 6.50 18.21 9.18
C GLU A 8 5.59 17.02 9.52
N ARG A 9 4.83 16.48 8.56
CA ARG A 9 3.99 15.30 8.77
C ARG A 9 4.78 14.00 8.85
N ALA A 10 5.79 13.85 8.00
CA ALA A 10 6.69 12.69 8.05
C ALA A 10 7.43 12.61 9.38
N VAL A 11 7.99 13.74 9.85
CA VAL A 11 8.62 13.84 11.16
C VAL A 11 7.60 13.67 12.28
N GLY A 12 6.41 14.26 12.15
CA GLY A 12 5.31 14.11 13.11
C GLY A 12 4.86 12.66 13.28
N PHE A 13 4.84 11.87 12.20
CA PHE A 13 4.59 10.43 12.28
C PHE A 13 5.66 9.71 13.12
N LEU A 14 6.95 9.99 12.89
CA LEU A 14 8.05 9.41 13.66
C LEU A 14 8.03 9.84 15.14
N LEU A 15 7.66 11.10 15.42
CA LEU A 15 7.45 11.57 16.79
C LEU A 15 6.32 10.81 17.50
N GLY A 16 5.32 10.34 16.77
CA GLY A 16 4.27 9.46 17.31
C GLY A 16 4.76 8.07 17.74
N LEU A 17 6.04 7.73 17.48
CA LEU A 17 6.65 6.45 17.87
C LEU A 17 7.45 6.52 19.18
N VAL A 18 7.72 7.73 19.69
CA VAL A 18 8.31 7.97 21.02
C VAL A 18 7.22 8.27 22.06
N ASP A 19 7.62 8.35 23.32
CA ASP A 19 6.72 8.70 24.41
C ASP A 19 6.22 10.15 24.27
N GLU A 20 4.97 10.40 24.65
CA GLU A 20 4.32 11.71 24.43
C GLU A 20 5.09 12.87 25.09
N GLU A 21 5.67 12.64 26.26
CA GLU A 21 6.49 13.64 26.96
C GLU A 21 7.72 14.07 26.13
N ILE A 22 8.37 13.10 25.46
CA ILE A 22 9.48 13.36 24.56
C ILE A 22 8.99 14.12 23.33
N ALA A 23 7.87 13.67 22.74
CA ALA A 23 7.31 14.31 21.56
C ALA A 23 6.95 15.78 21.80
N VAL A 24 6.31 16.10 22.93
CA VAL A 24 5.98 17.48 23.33
C VAL A 24 7.24 18.33 23.48
N ARG A 25 8.27 17.82 24.16
CA ARG A 25 9.52 18.55 24.37
C ARG A 25 10.23 18.83 23.04
N VAL A 26 10.32 17.83 22.16
CA VAL A 26 10.93 17.98 20.83
C VAL A 26 10.17 19.00 19.99
N ARG A 27 8.83 18.98 19.96
CA ARG A 27 8.01 19.98 19.26
C ARG A 27 8.29 21.40 19.78
N ALA A 28 8.31 21.58 21.10
CA ALA A 28 8.59 22.86 21.72
C ALA A 28 9.97 23.43 21.33
N ARG A 29 10.98 22.56 21.19
CA ARG A 29 12.34 22.97 20.81
C ARG A 29 12.49 23.26 19.31
N THR A 30 11.95 22.38 18.48
CA THR A 30 12.16 22.39 17.02
C THR A 30 11.18 23.28 16.28
N GLY A 31 10.09 23.71 16.92
CA GLY A 31 9.01 24.46 16.29
C GLY A 31 8.13 23.61 15.36
N LEU A 32 8.22 22.28 15.47
CA LEU A 32 7.36 21.36 14.73
C LEU A 32 5.89 21.53 15.17
N PRO A 33 4.94 21.46 14.24
CA PRO A 33 3.53 21.65 14.56
C PRO A 33 2.97 20.50 15.40
N GLU A 34 1.86 20.79 16.09
CA GLU A 34 1.07 19.78 16.79
C GLU A 34 0.52 18.71 15.83
N PRO A 35 0.21 17.50 16.33
CA PRO A 35 -0.42 16.45 15.53
C PRO A 35 -1.71 16.95 14.86
N GLU A 36 -1.89 16.61 13.59
CA GLU A 36 -3.14 16.90 12.88
C GLU A 36 -4.30 16.21 13.62
N SER A 37 -5.39 16.94 13.85
CA SER A 37 -6.62 16.34 14.36
C SER A 37 -7.21 15.36 13.33
N PRO A 38 -7.97 14.34 13.76
CA PRO A 38 -8.61 13.40 12.83
C PRO A 38 -9.51 14.07 11.78
N ALA A 39 -10.15 15.19 12.14
CA ALA A 39 -10.98 15.96 11.22
C ALA A 39 -10.14 16.65 10.13
N GLN A 40 -8.97 17.21 10.48
CA GLN A 40 -8.03 17.79 9.51
C GLN A 40 -7.46 16.71 8.60
N ALA A 41 -7.06 15.57 9.15
CA ALA A 41 -6.56 14.44 8.37
C ALA A 41 -7.61 13.95 7.35
N ARG A 42 -8.88 13.80 7.77
CA ARG A 42 -9.98 13.43 6.87
C ARG A 42 -10.24 14.47 5.78
N GLY A 43 -10.37 15.74 6.18
CA GLY A 43 -10.59 16.83 5.23
C GLY A 43 -9.44 17.02 4.25
N ARG A 44 -8.22 16.61 4.62
CA ARG A 44 -7.06 16.58 3.73
C ARG A 44 -7.10 15.39 2.80
N VAL A 45 -7.38 14.20 3.31
CA VAL A 45 -7.50 12.99 2.50
C VAL A 45 -8.48 13.23 1.35
N THR A 46 -9.64 13.84 1.62
CA THR A 46 -10.63 14.17 0.57
C THR A 46 -10.20 15.28 -0.39
N ARG A 47 -9.47 16.32 0.08
CA ARG A 47 -9.04 17.48 -0.74
C ARG A 47 -7.74 17.25 -1.53
N ALA A 48 -6.84 16.44 -0.99
CA ALA A 48 -5.45 16.31 -1.43
C ALA A 48 -5.11 14.91 -1.92
N TRP A 49 -6.09 14.06 -2.28
CA TRP A 49 -5.84 12.72 -2.87
C TRP A 49 -5.07 12.77 -4.22
N THR A 50 -4.58 13.94 -4.65
CA THR A 50 -3.57 14.07 -5.72
C THR A 50 -2.32 13.24 -5.46
N TRP A 51 -1.90 13.01 -4.20
CA TRP A 51 -0.75 12.15 -3.89
C TRP A 51 -0.99 10.68 -4.30
N ALA A 52 -2.23 10.20 -4.26
CA ALA A 52 -2.52 8.81 -4.58
C ALA A 52 -2.68 8.53 -6.08
N GLN A 53 -2.42 9.51 -6.96
CA GLN A 53 -2.14 9.21 -8.36
C GLN A 53 -0.92 8.28 -8.53
N ASN A 54 -0.05 8.21 -7.53
CA ASN A 54 1.12 7.33 -7.49
C ASN A 54 1.05 6.31 -6.34
N LEU A 55 -0.15 5.95 -5.88
CA LEU A 55 -0.30 5.00 -4.78
C LEU A 55 0.29 3.64 -5.16
N GLU A 56 1.17 3.11 -4.32
CA GLU A 56 1.72 1.77 -4.50
C GLU A 56 0.61 0.71 -4.34
N ALA A 57 0.70 -0.36 -5.13
CA ALA A 57 -0.34 -1.38 -5.20
C ALA A 57 -0.64 -2.02 -3.82
N SER A 58 0.38 -2.30 -2.99
CA SER A 58 0.14 -2.83 -1.64
C SER A 58 -0.58 -1.83 -0.73
N VAL A 59 -0.28 -0.53 -0.83
CA VAL A 59 -0.97 0.49 -0.02
C VAL A 59 -2.44 0.56 -0.43
N ALA A 60 -2.73 0.50 -1.73
CA ALA A 60 -4.11 0.42 -2.22
C ALA A 60 -4.86 -0.77 -1.61
N LEU A 61 -4.23 -1.96 -1.56
CA LEU A 61 -4.81 -3.13 -0.90
C LEU A 61 -5.04 -2.91 0.59
N TRP A 62 -4.09 -2.36 1.33
CA TRP A 62 -4.27 -2.11 2.77
C TRP A 62 -5.45 -1.17 3.07
N ILE A 63 -5.72 -0.22 2.18
CA ILE A 63 -6.91 0.63 2.27
C ILE A 63 -8.18 -0.20 2.03
N LEU A 64 -8.18 -1.05 1.01
CA LEU A 64 -9.31 -1.93 0.69
C LEU A 64 -9.62 -2.94 1.80
N GLU A 65 -8.61 -3.41 2.54
CA GLU A 65 -8.75 -4.32 3.68
C GLU A 65 -9.56 -3.74 4.86
N ASN A 66 -9.93 -2.46 4.83
CA ASN A 66 -10.91 -1.92 5.79
C ASN A 66 -12.35 -2.32 5.44
N ASP A 67 -12.60 -2.80 4.22
CA ASP A 67 -13.95 -3.08 3.68
C ASP A 67 -14.94 -1.91 3.84
N ASP A 68 -14.44 -0.67 3.83
CA ASP A 68 -15.26 0.54 3.94
C ASP A 68 -15.75 0.96 2.54
N PRO A 69 -17.07 0.95 2.27
CA PRO A 69 -17.62 1.31 0.96
C PRO A 69 -17.23 2.72 0.50
N GLN A 70 -17.12 3.68 1.42
CA GLN A 70 -16.77 5.07 1.11
C GLN A 70 -15.30 5.17 0.70
N LEU A 71 -14.39 4.51 1.44
CA LEU A 71 -12.97 4.46 1.07
C LEU A 71 -12.76 3.73 -0.26
N ASN A 72 -13.51 2.64 -0.50
CA ASN A 72 -13.46 1.92 -1.77
C ASN A 72 -13.89 2.80 -2.96
N ALA A 73 -14.94 3.63 -2.79
CA ALA A 73 -15.39 4.57 -3.81
C ALA A 73 -14.40 5.70 -4.10
N VAL A 74 -13.65 6.12 -3.07
CA VAL A 74 -12.54 7.07 -3.27
C VAL A 74 -11.41 6.38 -4.02
N LEU A 75 -10.94 5.23 -3.54
CA LEU A 75 -9.82 4.51 -4.15
C LEU A 75 -10.11 4.16 -5.62
N TRP A 76 -11.35 3.77 -5.94
CA TRP A 76 -11.82 3.50 -7.30
C TRP A 76 -11.36 4.54 -8.33
N ARG A 77 -11.41 5.83 -7.97
CA ARG A 77 -11.04 6.96 -8.85
C ARG A 77 -9.53 7.02 -9.13
N HIS A 78 -8.73 6.39 -8.26
CA HIS A 78 -7.27 6.41 -8.28
C HIS A 78 -6.62 5.12 -8.77
N ILE A 79 -7.42 4.07 -9.05
CA ILE A 79 -6.96 2.83 -9.67
C ILE A 79 -7.59 2.58 -11.05
N PRO A 80 -7.65 3.57 -11.97
CA PRO A 80 -8.41 3.46 -13.22
C PRO A 80 -7.94 2.33 -14.13
N THR A 81 -6.68 1.90 -14.00
CA THR A 81 -6.06 0.87 -14.84
C THR A 81 -6.07 -0.53 -14.22
N ASP A 82 -6.58 -0.69 -12.99
CA ASP A 82 -6.70 -1.98 -12.32
C ASP A 82 -8.12 -2.53 -12.44
N ALA A 83 -8.39 -3.19 -13.57
CA ALA A 83 -9.70 -3.78 -13.83
C ALA A 83 -10.08 -4.87 -12.82
N GLY A 84 -9.10 -5.57 -12.22
CA GLY A 84 -9.34 -6.63 -11.25
C GLY A 84 -9.84 -6.08 -9.92
N LEU A 85 -9.12 -5.11 -9.35
CA LEU A 85 -9.53 -4.43 -8.12
C LEU A 85 -10.83 -3.65 -8.32
N ARG A 86 -10.99 -2.95 -9.45
CA ARG A 86 -12.28 -2.29 -9.76
C ARG A 86 -13.41 -3.31 -9.82
N ARG A 87 -13.27 -4.43 -10.52
CA ARG A 87 -14.31 -5.45 -10.55
C ARG A 87 -14.63 -6.00 -9.15
N ALA A 88 -13.61 -6.25 -8.33
CA ALA A 88 -13.80 -6.71 -6.95
C ALA A 88 -14.58 -5.69 -6.11
N ILE A 89 -14.23 -4.39 -6.19
CA ILE A 89 -14.96 -3.31 -5.51
C ILE A 89 -16.41 -3.22 -6.00
N ALA A 90 -16.64 -3.21 -7.31
CA ALA A 90 -17.99 -3.08 -7.90
C ALA A 90 -18.91 -4.24 -7.52
N ARG A 91 -18.34 -5.42 -7.27
CA ARG A 91 -19.07 -6.64 -6.87
C ARG A 91 -19.15 -6.84 -5.36
N GLY A 92 -18.60 -5.91 -4.56
CA GLY A 92 -18.61 -6.01 -3.10
C GLY A 92 -17.80 -7.20 -2.59
N VAL A 93 -16.70 -7.55 -3.25
CA VAL A 93 -15.79 -8.60 -2.78
C VAL A 93 -15.04 -8.07 -1.56
N PRO A 94 -15.02 -8.81 -0.42
CA PRO A 94 -14.27 -8.39 0.75
C PRO A 94 -12.77 -8.56 0.52
N PHE A 95 -11.99 -7.61 1.04
CA PHE A 95 -10.53 -7.67 1.06
C PHE A 95 -10.00 -8.01 2.45
N THR A 96 -10.78 -7.76 3.52
CA THR A 96 -10.38 -8.15 4.87
C THR A 96 -10.04 -9.64 4.94
N PRO A 97 -8.85 -10.02 5.43
CA PRO A 97 -8.49 -11.43 5.58
C PRO A 97 -9.52 -12.21 6.41
N GLY A 98 -10.00 -13.32 5.87
CA GLY A 98 -10.95 -14.23 6.53
C GLY A 98 -12.43 -13.88 6.36
N ARG A 99 -12.78 -12.69 5.86
CA ARG A 99 -14.15 -12.35 5.50
C ARG A 99 -14.52 -12.97 4.15
N ILE A 100 -15.70 -13.58 4.09
CA ILE A 100 -16.22 -14.24 2.88
C ILE A 100 -17.54 -13.65 2.37
N GLY A 101 -18.27 -12.96 3.25
CA GLY A 101 -19.54 -12.34 2.90
C GLY A 101 -19.34 -11.04 2.11
N PRO A 102 -20.24 -10.72 1.16
CA PRO A 102 -20.15 -9.50 0.39
C PRO A 102 -20.21 -8.25 1.28
N ILE A 103 -19.61 -7.17 0.80
CA ILE A 103 -19.61 -5.86 1.45
C ILE A 103 -20.57 -4.92 0.70
N PRO A 104 -21.20 -3.96 1.39
CA PRO A 104 -21.98 -2.94 0.70
C PRO A 104 -21.12 -2.21 -0.33
N VAL A 105 -21.72 -1.86 -1.47
CA VAL A 105 -21.06 -1.07 -2.53
C VAL A 105 -21.61 0.35 -2.47
N ASP A 106 -20.73 1.33 -2.56
CA ASP A 106 -21.14 2.74 -2.58
C ASP A 106 -22.08 3.01 -3.76
N ALA A 107 -23.13 3.79 -3.52
CA ALA A 107 -24.21 4.04 -4.48
C ALA A 107 -23.75 4.73 -5.77
N THR A 108 -22.55 5.31 -5.80
CA THR A 108 -21.98 5.94 -6.99
C THR A 108 -21.36 4.95 -7.98
N LEU A 109 -21.03 3.74 -7.55
CA LEU A 109 -20.27 2.75 -8.34
C LEU A 109 -21.08 1.83 -9.28
N PRO A 110 -22.37 1.51 -9.04
CA PRO A 110 -23.15 0.67 -9.93
C PRO A 110 -23.10 1.15 -11.40
N GLY A 111 -22.99 0.19 -12.32
CA GLY A 111 -22.89 0.48 -13.76
C GLY A 111 -21.51 0.91 -14.27
N GLN A 112 -20.51 1.02 -13.39
CA GLN A 112 -19.13 1.37 -13.76
C GLN A 112 -18.18 0.16 -13.79
N GLU A 113 -18.68 -1.06 -13.59
CA GLU A 113 -17.85 -2.27 -13.64
C GLU A 113 -17.16 -2.40 -15.01
N PRO A 114 -15.84 -2.68 -15.06
CA PRO A 114 -15.16 -3.00 -16.31
C PRO A 114 -15.80 -4.18 -17.06
N GLU A 115 -15.85 -4.10 -18.38
CA GLU A 115 -16.40 -5.15 -19.24
C GLU A 115 -15.74 -6.51 -18.97
N VAL A 116 -16.57 -7.57 -18.96
CA VAL A 116 -16.10 -8.94 -18.77
C VAL A 116 -15.33 -9.36 -20.03
N PRO A 117 -14.08 -9.82 -19.91
CA PRO A 117 -13.29 -10.23 -21.08
C PRO A 117 -13.93 -11.37 -21.86
N GLU A 118 -13.96 -11.26 -23.19
CA GLU A 118 -14.53 -12.29 -24.07
C GLU A 118 -13.85 -13.66 -23.88
N ALA A 119 -12.52 -13.68 -23.71
CA ALA A 119 -11.78 -14.92 -23.46
C ALA A 119 -12.26 -15.64 -22.18
N TYR A 120 -12.65 -14.89 -21.14
CA TYR A 120 -13.23 -15.46 -19.93
C TYR A 120 -14.62 -16.06 -20.20
N VAL A 121 -15.47 -15.35 -20.96
CA VAL A 121 -16.80 -15.87 -21.34
C VAL A 121 -16.67 -17.16 -22.14
N ARG A 122 -15.72 -17.22 -23.07
CA ARG A 122 -15.52 -18.35 -23.97
C ARG A 122 -14.85 -19.56 -23.32
N HIS A 123 -13.85 -19.34 -22.46
CA HIS A 123 -12.97 -20.41 -21.97
C HIS A 123 -13.01 -20.60 -20.45
N GLY A 124 -13.78 -19.77 -19.72
CA GLY A 124 -13.74 -19.68 -18.27
C GLY A 124 -12.40 -19.14 -17.73
N LEU A 125 -12.27 -19.07 -16.41
CA LEU A 125 -11.12 -18.46 -15.74
C LEU A 125 -9.77 -19.05 -16.15
N VAL A 126 -9.61 -20.36 -15.96
CA VAL A 126 -8.33 -21.04 -16.22
C VAL A 126 -8.04 -21.12 -17.71
N GLY A 127 -9.06 -21.33 -18.54
CA GLY A 127 -8.90 -21.36 -19.99
C GLY A 127 -8.42 -20.01 -20.52
N ALA A 128 -9.05 -18.91 -20.10
CA ALA A 128 -8.62 -17.56 -20.49
C ALA A 128 -7.17 -17.26 -20.08
N LEU A 129 -6.73 -17.71 -18.89
CA LEU A 129 -5.34 -17.56 -18.44
C LEU A 129 -4.36 -18.40 -19.25
N ARG A 130 -4.78 -19.58 -19.75
CA ARG A 130 -3.95 -20.48 -20.57
C ARG A 130 -3.75 -19.96 -22.00
N GLU A 131 -4.70 -19.19 -22.52
CA GLU A 131 -4.63 -18.58 -23.87
C GLU A 131 -3.84 -17.26 -23.92
N VAL A 132 -3.27 -16.81 -22.79
CA VAL A 132 -2.53 -15.55 -22.72
C VAL A 132 -1.26 -15.58 -23.57
N GLY A 133 -1.23 -14.74 -24.61
CA GLY A 133 -0.07 -14.54 -25.49
C GLY A 133 0.73 -13.27 -25.19
N THR A 134 0.09 -12.23 -24.64
CA THR A 134 0.72 -10.93 -24.38
C THR A 134 0.53 -10.45 -22.94
N TRP A 135 1.26 -9.39 -22.58
CA TRP A 135 1.08 -8.71 -21.29
C TRP A 135 -0.34 -8.15 -21.10
N SER A 136 -0.93 -7.58 -22.16
CA SER A 136 -2.29 -7.02 -22.11
C SER A 136 -3.33 -8.12 -21.87
N ASP A 137 -3.19 -9.25 -22.56
CA ASP A 137 -4.07 -10.42 -22.36
C ASP A 137 -3.94 -10.95 -20.95
N GLY A 138 -2.71 -11.00 -20.41
CA GLY A 138 -2.44 -11.41 -19.04
C GLY A 138 -3.18 -10.55 -18.02
N ARG A 139 -3.10 -9.21 -18.13
CA ARG A 139 -3.84 -8.29 -17.24
C ARG A 139 -5.35 -8.46 -17.38
N THR A 140 -5.82 -8.57 -18.62
CA THR A 140 -7.24 -8.74 -18.94
C THR A 140 -7.79 -10.04 -18.35
N ALA A 141 -7.15 -11.18 -18.58
CA ALA A 141 -7.56 -12.47 -18.02
C ALA A 141 -7.42 -12.50 -16.49
N ALA A 142 -6.32 -11.96 -15.95
CA ALA A 142 -6.12 -11.87 -14.50
C ALA A 142 -7.22 -11.07 -13.81
N SER A 143 -7.81 -10.05 -14.46
CA SER A 143 -8.90 -9.23 -13.89
C SER A 143 -10.16 -10.02 -13.48
N MET A 144 -10.27 -11.29 -13.86
CA MET A 144 -11.37 -12.18 -13.48
C MET A 144 -11.09 -13.05 -12.26
N VAL A 145 -9.89 -12.98 -11.67
CA VAL A 145 -9.59 -13.59 -10.37
C VAL A 145 -10.03 -12.62 -9.28
N LEU A 146 -11.09 -12.93 -8.53
CA LEU A 146 -11.67 -11.94 -7.60
C LEU A 146 -11.69 -12.46 -6.18
N THR A 147 -12.09 -13.72 -6.01
CA THR A 147 -12.31 -14.32 -4.70
C THR A 147 -11.14 -15.20 -4.29
N ARG A 148 -11.10 -15.58 -3.00
CA ARG A 148 -10.19 -16.60 -2.52
C ARG A 148 -10.31 -17.92 -3.30
N ALA A 149 -11.54 -18.33 -3.63
CA ALA A 149 -11.78 -19.55 -4.40
C ALA A 149 -11.20 -19.47 -5.83
N ASP A 150 -11.25 -18.29 -6.45
CA ASP A 150 -10.60 -18.06 -7.75
C ASP A 150 -9.08 -18.20 -7.65
N TRP A 151 -8.47 -17.62 -6.60
CA TRP A 151 -7.04 -17.77 -6.33
C TRP A 151 -6.65 -19.24 -6.09
N GLU A 152 -7.46 -20.00 -5.35
CA GLU A 152 -7.26 -21.45 -5.10
C GLU A 152 -7.33 -22.24 -6.41
N ARG A 153 -8.30 -21.93 -7.26
CA ARG A 153 -8.44 -22.54 -8.58
C ARG A 153 -7.24 -22.23 -9.49
N VAL A 154 -6.76 -20.99 -9.50
CA VAL A 154 -5.59 -20.56 -10.28
C VAL A 154 -4.32 -21.25 -9.79
N GLY A 155 -4.07 -21.26 -8.48
CA GLY A 155 -2.91 -21.93 -7.89
C GLY A 155 -2.93 -23.45 -8.09
N ALA A 156 -4.11 -24.08 -8.09
CA ALA A 156 -4.24 -25.49 -8.45
C ALA A 156 -3.93 -25.73 -9.94
N ALA A 157 -4.50 -24.92 -10.83
CA ALA A 157 -4.31 -25.05 -12.27
C ALA A 157 -2.84 -24.86 -12.68
N ASP A 158 -2.13 -23.91 -12.07
CA ASP A 158 -0.70 -23.67 -12.35
C ASP A 158 0.20 -24.82 -11.89
N ARG A 159 -0.15 -25.47 -10.76
CA ARG A 159 0.56 -26.66 -10.28
C ARG A 159 0.33 -27.88 -11.16
N GLU A 160 -0.87 -28.05 -11.68
CA GLU A 160 -1.20 -29.13 -12.62
C GLU A 160 -0.47 -28.93 -13.96
N ARG A 161 -0.56 -27.71 -14.52
CA ARG A 161 0.14 -27.31 -15.73
C ARG A 161 0.51 -25.83 -15.63
N PRO A 162 1.81 -25.49 -15.65
CA PRO A 162 2.28 -24.11 -15.62
C PRO A 162 1.51 -23.18 -16.55
N LEU A 163 0.99 -22.08 -15.99
CA LEU A 163 0.40 -21.00 -16.76
C LEU A 163 1.46 -20.27 -17.60
N PRO A 164 1.07 -19.64 -18.72
CA PRO A 164 1.97 -18.81 -19.51
C PRO A 164 2.66 -17.72 -18.69
N GLY A 165 3.90 -17.37 -19.06
CA GLY A 165 4.71 -16.42 -18.30
C GLY A 165 4.06 -15.04 -18.11
N TYR A 166 3.35 -14.52 -19.11
CA TYR A 166 2.61 -13.27 -18.98
C TYR A 166 1.41 -13.38 -18.03
N ALA A 167 0.71 -14.51 -18.01
CA ALA A 167 -0.37 -14.76 -17.05
C ALA A 167 0.18 -14.82 -15.61
N ARG A 168 1.24 -15.60 -15.39
CA ARG A 168 1.93 -15.68 -14.10
C ARG A 168 2.39 -14.32 -13.62
N TRP A 169 3.02 -13.52 -14.49
CA TRP A 169 3.47 -12.18 -14.12
C TRP A 169 2.30 -11.24 -13.81
N ALA A 170 1.22 -11.27 -14.61
CA ALA A 170 0.05 -10.42 -14.39
C ALA A 170 -0.65 -10.75 -13.06
N LEU A 171 -0.73 -12.03 -12.70
CA LEU A 171 -1.23 -12.48 -11.41
C LEU A 171 -0.28 -12.12 -10.27
N SER A 172 1.04 -12.23 -10.48
CA SER A 172 2.04 -11.97 -9.44
C SER A 172 2.09 -10.51 -9.00
N VAL A 173 1.91 -9.55 -9.92
CA VAL A 173 1.96 -8.11 -9.60
C VAL A 173 0.67 -7.55 -9.03
N ARG A 174 -0.38 -8.37 -8.94
CA ARG A 174 -1.58 -7.96 -8.25
C ARG A 174 -1.31 -7.89 -6.74
N PRO A 175 -1.69 -6.81 -6.06
CA PRO A 175 -1.42 -6.70 -4.64
C PRO A 175 -2.20 -7.74 -3.85
N ASP A 176 -3.40 -8.11 -4.30
CA ASP A 176 -4.29 -9.09 -3.67
C ASP A 176 -3.97 -10.56 -4.02
N CYS A 177 -2.89 -10.82 -4.76
CA CYS A 177 -2.42 -12.19 -5.02
C CYS A 177 -1.86 -12.81 -3.73
N PRO A 178 -2.48 -13.88 -3.19
CA PRO A 178 -2.08 -14.47 -1.92
C PRO A 178 -0.62 -14.97 -1.96
N PRO A 179 0.14 -14.86 -0.85
CA PRO A 179 1.54 -15.27 -0.80
C PRO A 179 1.80 -16.70 -1.27
N TRP A 180 0.90 -17.63 -0.94
CA TRP A 180 1.03 -19.04 -1.32
C TRP A 180 0.79 -19.29 -2.82
N VAL A 181 -0.03 -18.48 -3.50
CA VAL A 181 -0.15 -18.54 -4.97
C VAL A 181 1.11 -17.96 -5.59
N ARG A 182 1.50 -16.77 -5.11
CA ARG A 182 2.64 -15.99 -5.62
C ARG A 182 3.96 -16.76 -5.55
N ALA A 183 4.20 -17.47 -4.45
CA ALA A 183 5.37 -18.33 -4.28
C ALA A 183 5.43 -19.45 -5.34
N GLY A 184 4.29 -19.90 -5.86
CA GLY A 184 4.23 -20.84 -6.98
C GLY A 184 4.70 -20.25 -8.32
N PHE A 185 4.60 -18.92 -8.49
CA PHE A 185 5.06 -18.22 -9.69
C PHE A 185 6.55 -17.87 -9.64
N GLY A 186 7.11 -17.63 -8.45
CA GLY A 186 8.53 -17.38 -8.26
C GLY A 186 8.90 -16.97 -6.83
N THR A 187 10.15 -17.26 -6.44
CA THR A 187 10.70 -16.94 -5.11
C THR A 187 12.12 -16.36 -5.16
N HIS A 188 12.71 -16.22 -6.35
CA HIS A 188 14.10 -15.77 -6.49
C HIS A 188 14.24 -14.25 -6.38
N ALA A 189 15.41 -13.74 -5.97
CA ALA A 189 15.64 -12.31 -5.72
C ALA A 189 15.23 -11.38 -6.88
N LYS A 190 15.50 -11.76 -8.13
CA LYS A 190 15.05 -10.99 -9.31
C LYS A 190 13.52 -10.87 -9.41
N PHE A 191 12.77 -11.88 -8.98
CA PHE A 191 11.31 -11.85 -8.96
C PHE A 191 10.82 -10.92 -7.85
N THR A 192 11.35 -11.07 -6.63
CA THR A 192 11.05 -10.17 -5.49
C THR A 192 11.35 -8.72 -5.82
N HIS A 193 12.50 -8.44 -6.43
CA HIS A 193 12.85 -7.08 -6.87
C HIS A 193 11.85 -6.52 -7.90
N ARG A 194 11.42 -7.34 -8.86
CA ARG A 194 10.40 -6.91 -9.84
C ARG A 194 9.04 -6.66 -9.19
N LEU A 195 8.65 -7.42 -8.16
CA LEU A 195 7.42 -7.18 -7.40
C LEU A 195 7.47 -5.83 -6.69
N ARG A 196 8.59 -5.53 -6.00
CA ARG A 196 8.80 -4.22 -5.36
C ARG A 196 8.73 -3.08 -6.37
N ARG A 197 9.33 -3.24 -7.54
CA ARG A 197 9.21 -2.25 -8.64
C ARG A 197 7.79 -2.09 -9.17
N ALA A 198 6.93 -3.10 -9.03
CA ALA A 198 5.51 -3.01 -9.32
C ALA A 198 4.68 -2.46 -8.15
N GLY A 199 5.31 -2.02 -7.06
CA GLY A 199 4.66 -1.49 -5.87
C GLY A 199 4.01 -2.57 -5.00
N VAL A 200 4.44 -3.84 -5.14
CA VAL A 200 3.95 -4.93 -4.32
C VAL A 200 5.00 -5.36 -3.30
N PHE A 201 4.63 -5.23 -2.04
CA PHE A 201 5.40 -5.52 -0.84
C PHE A 201 4.73 -6.65 -0.06
N ASP A 202 5.54 -7.53 0.54
CA ASP A 202 5.04 -8.68 1.30
C ASP A 202 4.47 -8.24 2.67
N SER A 203 4.99 -7.14 3.23
CA SER A 203 4.52 -6.55 4.48
C SER A 203 4.67 -5.01 4.51
N PRO A 204 3.98 -4.32 5.43
CA PRO A 204 4.24 -2.90 5.72
C PRO A 204 5.68 -2.63 6.18
N ALA A 205 6.34 -3.58 6.84
CA ALA A 205 7.75 -3.48 7.19
C ALA A 205 8.67 -3.49 5.95
N ASP A 206 8.38 -4.32 4.95
CA ASP A 206 9.12 -4.31 3.67
C ASP A 206 8.92 -3.01 2.90
N TYR A 207 7.75 -2.39 3.03
CA TYR A 207 7.47 -1.07 2.44
C TYR A 207 8.29 0.03 3.11
N VAL A 208 8.41 0.00 4.45
CA VAL A 208 9.29 0.92 5.20
C VAL A 208 10.73 0.82 4.72
N ALA A 209 11.22 -0.41 4.52
CA ALA A 209 12.58 -0.69 4.09
C ALA A 209 12.77 -0.63 2.56
N SER A 210 11.78 -0.13 1.81
CA SER A 210 11.84 -0.14 0.35
C SER A 210 12.84 0.88 -0.19
N ASP A 211 13.38 0.57 -1.37
CA ASP A 211 14.27 1.45 -2.12
C ASP A 211 13.45 2.63 -2.67
N GLY A 212 13.30 3.69 -1.88
CA GLY A 212 12.54 4.89 -2.26
C GLY A 212 12.74 6.03 -1.27
N PRO A 213 12.41 7.28 -1.66
CA PRO A 213 12.60 8.44 -0.79
C PRO A 213 11.83 8.30 0.52
N ALA A 214 12.53 8.38 1.65
CA ALA A 214 11.98 8.29 2.99
C ALA A 214 10.70 9.14 3.17
N LEU A 215 10.71 10.37 2.66
CA LEU A 215 9.59 11.31 2.76
C LEU A 215 8.29 10.74 2.18
N ARG A 216 8.35 10.03 1.06
CA ARG A 216 7.17 9.46 0.41
C ARG A 216 6.57 8.35 1.26
N VAL A 217 7.41 7.45 1.76
CA VAL A 217 7.01 6.35 2.64
C VAL A 217 6.37 6.91 3.92
N LEU A 218 7.05 7.85 4.58
CA LEU A 218 6.58 8.45 5.83
C LEU A 218 5.31 9.31 5.63
N GLU A 219 5.15 10.00 4.49
CA GLU A 219 3.91 10.71 4.17
C GLU A 219 2.72 9.74 4.08
N VAL A 220 2.89 8.59 3.42
CA VAL A 220 1.87 7.55 3.36
C VAL A 220 1.56 6.98 4.75
N LEU A 221 2.59 6.68 5.55
CA LEU A 221 2.41 6.14 6.91
C LEU A 221 1.75 7.15 7.86
N SER A 222 2.01 8.45 7.70
CA SER A 222 1.33 9.51 8.46
C SER A 222 -0.20 9.49 8.28
N LEU A 223 -0.68 8.91 7.17
CA LEU A 223 -2.09 8.72 6.87
C LEU A 223 -2.63 7.36 7.31
N GLY A 224 -1.77 6.43 7.73
CA GLY A 224 -2.14 5.05 7.99
C GLY A 224 -3.20 4.86 9.07
N ARG A 225 -3.21 5.72 10.11
CA ARG A 225 -4.23 5.65 11.18
C ARG A 225 -5.64 5.89 10.65
N LEU A 226 -5.75 6.65 9.57
CA LEU A 226 -7.02 6.95 8.91
C LEU A 226 -7.32 5.96 7.77
N LEU A 227 -6.30 5.59 6.99
CA LEU A 227 -6.49 4.89 5.73
C LEU A 227 -6.32 3.36 5.83
N PHE A 228 -5.48 2.86 6.72
CA PHE A 228 -5.17 1.44 6.86
C PHE A 228 -4.76 1.09 8.30
N PRO A 229 -5.58 1.42 9.32
CA PRO A 229 -5.23 1.26 10.73
C PRO A 229 -4.82 -0.16 11.11
N ALA A 230 -5.42 -1.18 10.49
CA ALA A 230 -5.09 -2.59 10.74
C ALA A 230 -3.66 -2.98 10.33
N ARG A 231 -3.07 -2.28 9.36
CA ARG A 231 -1.72 -2.56 8.81
C ARG A 231 -0.64 -1.65 9.34
N LEU A 232 -1.00 -0.49 9.87
CA LEU A 232 -0.03 0.51 10.31
C LEU A 232 0.92 -0.01 11.39
N LYS A 233 0.42 -0.82 12.32
CA LYS A 233 1.21 -1.32 13.45
C LYS A 233 2.49 -2.05 13.01
N GLU A 234 2.43 -2.85 11.95
CA GLU A 234 3.60 -3.57 11.44
C GLU A 234 4.70 -2.61 10.95
N ALA A 235 4.32 -1.48 10.33
CA ALA A 235 5.26 -0.45 9.92
C ALA A 235 5.81 0.36 11.12
N GLU A 236 4.96 0.66 12.10
CA GLU A 236 5.40 1.31 13.35
C GLU A 236 6.39 0.43 14.11
N ASP A 237 6.10 -0.87 14.24
CA ASP A 237 6.96 -1.83 14.94
C ASP A 237 8.33 -2.01 14.24
N ALA A 238 8.39 -1.84 12.92
CA ALA A 238 9.65 -1.84 12.17
C ALA A 238 10.49 -0.56 12.40
N LEU A 239 9.86 0.61 12.51
CA LEU A 239 10.56 1.89 12.68
C LEU A 239 10.88 2.23 14.14
N ARG A 240 10.06 1.78 15.09
CA ARG A 240 10.14 2.16 16.50
C ARG A 240 11.51 1.86 17.14
N PRO A 241 12.17 0.70 16.91
CA PRO A 241 13.50 0.45 17.45
C PRO A 241 14.53 1.49 16.97
N LEU A 242 14.54 1.79 15.66
CA LEU A 242 15.47 2.75 15.07
C LEU A 242 15.23 4.16 15.59
N VAL A 243 13.98 4.58 15.70
CA VAL A 243 13.62 5.89 16.24
C VAL A 243 14.07 6.01 17.70
N ARG A 244 13.86 4.98 18.52
CA ARG A 244 14.30 4.98 19.92
C ARG A 244 15.82 5.03 20.07
N GLU A 245 16.53 4.25 19.26
CA GLU A 245 17.99 4.14 19.32
C GLU A 245 18.70 5.40 18.81
N HIS A 246 18.29 5.92 17.64
CA HIS A 246 19.03 6.97 16.96
C HIS A 246 18.52 8.37 17.25
N LEU A 247 17.22 8.53 17.53
CA LEU A 247 16.60 9.83 17.82
C LEU A 247 16.30 9.96 19.30
N GLY A 248 15.55 9.02 19.87
CA GLY A 248 15.22 8.99 21.29
C GLY A 248 14.74 10.34 21.82
N ASP A 249 15.36 10.80 22.90
CA ASP A 249 15.16 12.12 23.51
C ASP A 249 16.12 13.22 23.00
N ARG A 250 16.97 12.91 22.02
CA ARG A 250 18.00 13.82 21.48
C ARG A 250 17.38 14.86 20.57
N GLU A 251 17.04 16.02 21.12
CA GLU A 251 16.42 17.14 20.39
C GLU A 251 17.21 17.56 19.14
N ASP A 252 18.54 17.53 19.18
CA ASP A 252 19.40 17.86 18.04
C ASP A 252 19.26 16.87 16.88
N ALA A 253 19.08 15.57 17.18
CA ALA A 253 18.85 14.55 16.16
C ALA A 253 17.50 14.76 15.46
N TRP A 254 16.48 15.18 16.20
CA TRP A 254 15.18 15.55 15.64
C TRP A 254 15.25 16.82 14.78
N ALA A 255 16.06 17.81 15.17
CA ALA A 255 16.29 19.01 14.37
C ALA A 255 16.99 18.67 13.03
N VAL A 256 18.02 17.82 13.07
CA VAL A 256 18.70 17.33 11.86
C VAL A 256 17.73 16.54 10.97
N LEU A 257 16.93 15.65 11.55
CA LEU A 257 15.92 14.88 10.82
C LEU A 257 14.96 15.81 10.05
N ALA A 258 14.45 16.86 10.71
CA ALA A 258 13.54 17.83 10.08
C ALA A 258 14.20 18.59 8.92
N GLN A 259 15.50 18.89 9.02
CA GLN A 259 16.26 19.55 7.95
C GLN A 259 16.53 18.61 6.77
N LEU A 260 16.82 17.33 7.04
CA LEU A 260 17.15 16.34 6.00
C LEU A 260 15.92 15.79 5.28
N ALA A 261 14.76 15.74 5.93
CA ALA A 261 13.59 15.00 5.43
C ALA A 261 13.17 15.35 3.98
N GLU A 262 13.33 16.60 3.53
CA GLU A 262 12.95 17.01 2.16
C GLU A 262 14.00 16.66 1.10
N THR A 263 15.28 16.61 1.46
CA THR A 263 16.40 16.45 0.53
C THR A 263 17.03 15.06 0.57
N PHE A 264 16.66 14.24 1.55
CA PHE A 264 17.20 12.89 1.70
C PHE A 264 16.69 11.94 0.61
N HIS A 265 17.63 11.30 -0.09
CA HIS A 265 17.32 10.41 -1.21
C HIS A 265 17.23 8.92 -0.82
N GLY A 266 17.71 8.55 0.37
CA GLY A 266 17.65 7.18 0.87
C GLY A 266 16.29 6.79 1.46
N ASN A 267 16.23 5.58 2.02
CA ASN A 267 15.02 5.03 2.62
C ASN A 267 14.76 5.56 4.04
N ALA A 268 13.58 5.24 4.60
CA ALA A 268 13.17 5.74 5.91
C ALA A 268 14.11 5.29 7.06
N PRO A 269 14.52 4.01 7.16
CA PRO A 269 15.56 3.59 8.10
C PRO A 269 16.86 4.39 8.00
N GLU A 270 17.40 4.57 6.80
CA GLU A 270 18.64 5.31 6.56
C GLU A 270 18.53 6.77 6.98
N LEU A 271 17.38 7.42 6.74
CA LEU A 271 17.13 8.79 7.19
C LEU A 271 17.23 8.90 8.72
N VAL A 272 16.59 7.98 9.45
CA VAL A 272 16.59 7.96 10.92
C VAL A 272 17.99 7.74 11.48
N VAL A 273 18.72 6.75 10.94
CA VAL A 273 20.11 6.45 11.34
C VAL A 273 21.04 7.64 11.04
N THR A 274 20.91 8.23 9.85
CA THR A 274 21.76 9.35 9.41
C THR A 274 21.54 10.59 10.29
N ALA A 275 20.28 10.92 10.61
CA ALA A 275 19.98 12.04 11.49
C ALA A 275 20.59 11.86 12.89
N GLY A 276 20.49 10.66 13.45
CA GLY A 276 21.11 10.32 14.73
C GLY A 276 22.64 10.29 14.71
N ALA A 277 23.27 10.04 13.56
CA ALA A 277 24.72 10.03 13.42
C ALA A 277 25.35 11.41 13.21
N ILE A 278 24.58 12.37 12.68
CA ILE A 278 25.05 13.75 12.42
C ILE A 278 24.95 14.62 13.69
N ALA A 279 23.90 14.42 14.49
CA ALA A 279 23.71 15.10 15.77
C ALA A 279 24.63 14.53 16.86
#